data_AF-A0A8S3BYA0-F1
#
_entry.id   AF-A0A8S3BYA0-F1
#
_cell.length_a   1.000
_cell.length_b   1.000
_cell.length_c   1.000
_cell.angle_alpha   90.00
_cell.angle_beta   90.00
_cell.angle_gamma   90.00
#
_symmetry.space_group_name_H-M   'P 1'
#
loop_
_entity.id
_entity.type
_entity.pdbx_description
1 polymer ?
#
loop_
_entity_poly.entity_id
_entity_poly.type
_entity_poly.pdbx_seq_one_letter_code
_entity_poly.pdbx_strand_id
1 'polypeptide(L)'
;NFNDQFKLVIPMIVQATLSVYKASLLSLLPTPAKSHYLFNLRDFSRVIQGIALGDPESCPDPAAMKRNWIHEILRVFYDRLIDDDDRKWLYEQVIKTSKEVLRENFHNLLGHLDVEKSGTVTEDNLRSLIYCDFGDPKNEARRYLEVTNLEQLRTVSEQYLDEFNQMSKKPMNLVLFRSHALLVGVGGSGRQSLTRLAAHMSEMDTFQVEISKSYTTNEWREDLKRALRKATETDSHLVFLFCDTQIKDESFLEDINNLLNSGEVPNLFPADEKAEIIDKMRALDRQREKVKQTDGSPLALFNMFIQRCRDQLHIVLAMSPIGDAFRSRLRKFPSLVNCCTIDWFQGWPEDALEAVAQKFLEETDMTDEERRSCIDICKYFHVSTQTVSKRFLAELDRHNYVTPTSYLELINTFKTLLEKRRSALLSAKTRYEVGLEKLENAASQVGKMQKTLENLQPQLVEMDKKVDET
;
A
#
# COMPACT_ATOMS: atom_id res chain seq x y z
N ASN A 1 -8.46 27.21 -19.44
CA ASN A 1 -7.55 26.18 -19.98
C ASN A 1 -8.29 25.13 -20.80
N PHE A 2 -9.48 24.69 -20.36
CA PHE A 2 -10.33 23.79 -21.17
C PHE A 2 -11.10 24.53 -22.26
N ASN A 3 -11.46 23.80 -23.32
CA ASN A 3 -12.23 24.32 -24.46
C ASN A 3 -13.71 24.62 -24.06
N ASP A 4 -14.45 25.30 -24.94
CA ASP A 4 -15.82 25.74 -24.64
C ASP A 4 -16.83 24.60 -24.37
N GLN A 5 -16.57 23.38 -24.83
CA GLN A 5 -17.43 22.22 -24.58
C GLN A 5 -17.47 21.84 -23.09
N PHE A 6 -16.41 22.18 -22.34
CA PHE A 6 -16.30 21.90 -20.91
C PHE A 6 -17.12 22.89 -20.06
N LYS A 7 -17.43 24.08 -20.59
CA LYS A 7 -18.19 25.12 -19.85
C LYS A 7 -19.56 24.63 -19.40
N LEU A 8 -20.20 23.76 -20.17
CA LEU A 8 -21.49 23.16 -19.82
C LEU A 8 -21.38 22.09 -18.73
N VAL A 9 -20.23 21.44 -18.60
CA VAL A 9 -20.02 20.29 -17.70
C VAL A 9 -19.61 20.74 -16.31
N ILE A 10 -18.87 21.85 -16.19
CA ILE A 10 -18.47 22.44 -14.90
C ILE A 10 -19.64 22.61 -13.92
N PRO A 11 -20.76 23.29 -14.27
CA PRO A 11 -21.89 23.43 -13.34
C PRO A 11 -22.55 22.08 -13.03
N MET A 12 -22.53 21.12 -13.96
CA MET A 12 -23.06 19.77 -13.73
C MET A 12 -22.21 19.02 -12.71
N ILE A 13 -20.88 19.11 -12.77
CA ILE A 13 -19.96 18.51 -11.80
C ILE A 13 -20.19 19.11 -10.40
N VAL A 14 -20.25 20.44 -10.29
CA VAL A 14 -20.50 21.11 -9.01
C VAL A 14 -21.84 20.66 -8.41
N GLN A 15 -22.89 20.60 -9.23
CA GLN A 15 -24.21 20.14 -8.79
C GLN A 15 -24.23 18.65 -8.45
N ALA A 16 -23.49 17.82 -9.17
CA ALA A 16 -23.38 16.39 -8.93
C ALA A 16 -22.67 16.11 -7.60
N THR A 17 -21.54 16.78 -7.36
CA THR A 17 -20.84 16.72 -6.06
C THR A 17 -21.74 17.21 -4.93
N LEU A 18 -22.53 18.25 -5.15
CA LEU A 18 -23.48 18.76 -4.14
C LEU A 18 -24.58 17.75 -3.83
N SER A 19 -25.09 17.05 -4.85
CA SER A 19 -26.10 16.00 -4.72
C SER A 19 -25.57 14.85 -3.87
N VAL A 20 -24.38 14.31 -4.20
CA VAL A 20 -23.75 13.23 -3.43
C VAL A 20 -23.47 13.69 -2.01
N TYR A 21 -22.84 14.86 -1.83
CA TYR A 21 -22.52 15.41 -0.51
C TYR A 21 -23.76 15.52 0.40
N LYS A 22 -24.85 16.11 -0.11
CA LYS A 22 -26.11 16.24 0.68
C LYS A 22 -26.73 14.88 0.99
N ALA A 23 -26.71 13.95 0.04
CA ALA A 23 -27.23 12.61 0.26
C ALA A 23 -26.41 11.84 1.32
N SER A 24 -25.09 11.99 1.30
CA SER A 24 -24.17 11.40 2.28
C SER A 24 -24.43 11.94 3.68
N LEU A 25 -24.65 13.25 3.84
CA LEU A 25 -24.99 13.85 5.14
C LEU A 25 -26.29 13.31 5.74
N LEU A 26 -27.24 12.88 4.91
CA LEU A 26 -28.53 12.35 5.37
C LEU A 26 -28.48 10.85 5.66
N SER A 27 -27.73 10.09 4.85
CA SER A 27 -27.77 8.62 4.88
C SER A 27 -26.59 8.02 5.66
N LEU A 28 -25.42 8.66 5.64
CA LEU A 28 -24.18 8.15 6.25
C LEU A 28 -23.89 8.89 7.57
N LEU A 29 -24.75 8.66 8.57
CA LEU A 29 -24.64 9.34 9.86
C LEU A 29 -23.51 8.76 10.74
N PRO A 30 -22.81 9.59 11.51
CA PRO A 30 -21.78 9.13 12.43
C PRO A 30 -22.41 8.35 13.59
N THR A 31 -21.93 7.12 13.79
CA THR A 31 -22.27 6.28 14.95
C THR A 31 -21.01 6.05 15.80
N PRO A 32 -21.12 5.52 17.05
CA PRO A 32 -19.93 5.16 17.82
C PRO A 32 -18.97 4.22 17.07
N ALA A 33 -19.52 3.29 16.27
CA ALA A 33 -18.74 2.40 15.40
C ALA A 33 -18.12 3.14 14.21
N LYS A 34 -18.86 4.10 13.62
CA LYS A 34 -18.51 4.85 12.40
C LYS A 34 -18.23 6.33 12.68
N SER A 35 -17.45 6.62 13.72
CA SER A 35 -17.21 8.01 14.19
C SER A 35 -16.49 8.91 13.17
N HIS A 36 -15.85 8.32 12.16
CA HIS A 36 -15.19 9.02 11.06
C HIS A 36 -16.14 9.40 9.91
N TYR A 37 -17.44 9.06 9.97
CA TYR A 37 -18.44 9.44 8.96
C TYR A 37 -18.89 10.89 9.17
N LEU A 38 -17.91 11.79 9.22
CA LEU A 38 -18.11 13.22 9.33
C LEU A 38 -17.72 13.83 7.99
N PHE A 39 -18.72 14.22 7.21
CA PHE A 39 -18.52 14.88 5.93
C PHE A 39 -18.65 16.39 6.10
N ASN A 40 -17.72 17.15 5.51
CA ASN A 40 -17.72 18.61 5.59
C ASN A 40 -17.39 19.24 4.22
N LEU A 41 -17.43 20.58 4.13
CA LEU A 41 -17.15 21.28 2.87
C LEU A 41 -15.73 21.09 2.34
N ARG A 42 -14.78 20.63 3.17
CA ARG A 42 -13.45 20.25 2.70
C ARG A 42 -13.50 19.00 1.84
N ASP A 43 -14.39 18.05 2.12
CA ASP A 43 -14.60 16.88 1.28
C ASP A 43 -15.13 17.27 -0.09
N PHE A 44 -16.09 18.20 -0.12
CA PHE A 44 -16.55 18.82 -1.36
C PHE A 44 -15.38 19.47 -2.12
N SER A 45 -14.55 20.26 -1.43
CA SER A 45 -13.39 20.91 -2.03
C SER A 45 -12.36 19.92 -2.56
N ARG A 46 -12.13 18.78 -1.87
CA ARG A 46 -11.19 17.73 -2.30
C ARG A 46 -11.59 17.13 -3.64
N VAL A 47 -12.88 16.82 -3.82
CA VAL A 47 -13.39 16.32 -5.11
C VAL A 47 -13.11 17.31 -6.22
N ILE A 48 -13.40 18.60 -6.00
CA ILE A 48 -13.15 19.63 -7.01
C ILE A 48 -11.65 19.83 -7.26
N GLN A 49 -10.82 19.76 -6.22
CA GLN A 49 -9.36 19.84 -6.34
C GLN A 49 -8.79 18.68 -7.14
N GLY A 50 -9.24 17.44 -6.91
CA GLY A 50 -8.83 16.27 -7.66
C GLY A 50 -9.17 16.38 -9.15
N ILE A 51 -10.37 16.87 -9.47
CA ILE A 51 -10.76 17.15 -10.86
C ILE A 51 -9.89 18.26 -11.47
N ALA A 52 -9.53 19.28 -10.68
CA ALA A 52 -8.68 20.38 -11.11
C ALA A 52 -7.19 19.99 -11.31
N LEU A 53 -6.78 18.78 -10.91
CA LEU A 53 -5.49 18.21 -11.30
C LEU A 53 -5.47 17.81 -12.79
N GLY A 54 -6.64 17.64 -13.39
CA GLY A 54 -6.77 17.40 -14.83
C GLY A 54 -6.41 18.63 -15.66
N ASP A 55 -5.78 18.38 -16.79
CA ASP A 55 -5.40 19.32 -17.84
C ASP A 55 -6.07 18.92 -19.17
N PRO A 56 -6.05 19.78 -20.21
CA PRO A 56 -6.70 19.49 -21.49
C PRO A 56 -6.21 18.22 -22.21
N GLU A 57 -4.99 17.76 -21.93
CA GLU A 57 -4.44 16.54 -22.51
C GLU A 57 -4.82 15.31 -21.68
N SER A 58 -4.96 15.44 -20.35
CA SER A 58 -5.46 14.36 -19.49
C SER A 58 -6.98 14.18 -19.50
N CYS A 59 -7.72 15.25 -19.81
CA CYS A 59 -9.17 15.22 -20.00
C CYS A 59 -9.52 15.73 -21.41
N PRO A 60 -9.37 14.91 -22.47
CA PRO A 60 -9.55 15.34 -23.85
C PRO A 60 -11.01 15.63 -24.20
N ASP A 61 -11.95 15.00 -23.48
CA ASP A 61 -13.37 15.11 -23.74
C ASP A 61 -14.21 15.25 -22.44
N PRO A 62 -15.44 15.77 -22.54
CA PRO A 62 -16.36 15.88 -21.40
C PRO A 62 -16.64 14.58 -20.64
N ALA A 63 -16.63 13.43 -21.33
CA ALA A 63 -16.88 12.14 -20.70
C ALA A 63 -15.68 11.72 -19.82
N ALA A 64 -14.44 11.97 -20.26
CA ALA A 64 -13.24 11.76 -19.45
C ALA A 64 -13.28 12.55 -18.13
N MET A 65 -13.72 13.81 -18.16
CA MET A 65 -13.86 14.62 -16.95
C MET A 65 -14.98 14.11 -16.03
N LYS A 66 -16.07 13.54 -16.59
CA LYS A 66 -17.12 12.88 -15.80
C LYS A 66 -16.63 11.57 -15.18
N ARG A 67 -15.78 10.79 -15.86
CA ARG A 67 -15.11 9.62 -15.28
C ARG A 67 -14.18 10.00 -14.13
N ASN A 68 -13.40 11.07 -14.30
CA ASN A 68 -12.55 11.61 -13.24
C ASN A 68 -13.39 12.05 -12.03
N TRP A 69 -14.54 12.70 -12.25
CA TRP A 69 -15.47 12.99 -11.15
C TRP A 69 -15.92 11.73 -10.40
N ILE A 70 -16.25 10.64 -11.09
CA ILE A 70 -16.62 9.37 -10.43
C ILE A 70 -15.45 8.87 -9.59
N HIS A 71 -14.23 8.86 -10.15
CA HIS A 71 -13.02 8.49 -9.43
C HIS A 71 -12.84 9.30 -8.14
N GLU A 72 -12.91 10.63 -8.22
CA GLU A 72 -12.73 11.51 -7.06
C GLU A 72 -13.82 11.33 -5.99
N ILE A 73 -15.06 11.03 -6.39
CA ILE A 73 -16.12 10.69 -5.44
C ILE A 73 -15.77 9.40 -4.70
N LEU A 74 -15.25 8.38 -5.39
CA LEU A 74 -14.82 7.14 -4.74
C LEU A 74 -13.66 7.42 -3.76
N ARG A 75 -12.64 8.18 -4.16
CA ARG A 75 -11.49 8.48 -3.28
C ARG A 75 -11.85 9.30 -2.05
N VAL A 76 -12.80 10.22 -2.15
CA VAL A 76 -13.17 11.09 -1.01
C VAL A 76 -14.21 10.45 -0.11
N PHE A 77 -15.20 9.76 -0.68
CA PHE A 77 -16.35 9.21 0.07
C PHE A 77 -16.27 7.70 0.25
N TYR A 78 -15.99 6.94 -0.82
CA TYR A 78 -16.03 5.47 -0.79
C TYR A 78 -14.91 4.87 0.05
N ASP A 79 -13.67 5.37 -0.09
CA ASP A 79 -12.50 4.88 0.67
C ASP A 79 -12.64 5.11 2.19
N ARG A 80 -13.58 5.97 2.62
CA ARG A 80 -13.94 6.20 4.02
C ARG A 80 -14.94 5.16 4.57
N LEU A 81 -15.65 4.43 3.71
CA LEU A 81 -16.73 3.53 4.11
C LEU A 81 -16.19 2.16 4.55
N ILE A 82 -16.86 1.57 5.54
CA ILE A 82 -16.40 0.33 6.19
C ILE A 82 -17.32 -0.85 5.92
N ASP A 83 -18.62 -0.59 5.78
CA ASP A 83 -19.63 -1.62 5.57
C ASP A 83 -20.02 -1.69 4.09
N ASP A 84 -20.27 -2.91 3.61
CA ASP A 84 -20.64 -3.15 2.22
C ASP A 84 -22.00 -2.54 1.87
N ASP A 85 -22.93 -2.45 2.84
CA ASP A 85 -24.23 -1.79 2.64
C ASP A 85 -24.07 -0.29 2.35
N ASP A 86 -23.18 0.40 3.06
CA ASP A 86 -22.93 1.83 2.84
C ASP A 86 -22.24 2.08 1.50
N ARG A 87 -21.31 1.18 1.10
CA ARG A 87 -20.61 1.24 -0.18
C ARG A 87 -21.55 1.01 -1.35
N LYS A 88 -22.40 -0.01 -1.24
CA LYS A 88 -23.46 -0.28 -2.21
C LYS A 88 -24.41 0.91 -2.34
N TRP A 89 -24.80 1.51 -1.21
CA TRP A 89 -25.62 2.73 -1.24
C TRP A 89 -24.92 3.87 -2.00
N LEU A 90 -23.63 4.10 -1.75
CA LEU A 90 -22.88 5.16 -2.45
C LEU A 90 -22.76 4.85 -3.94
N TYR A 91 -22.49 3.60 -4.31
CA TYR A 91 -22.45 3.13 -5.69
C TYR A 91 -23.78 3.42 -6.42
N GLU A 92 -24.91 3.05 -5.81
CA GLU A 92 -26.25 3.34 -6.34
C GLU A 92 -26.51 4.86 -6.45
N GLN A 93 -26.06 5.64 -5.47
CA GLN A 93 -26.20 7.08 -5.46
C GLN A 93 -25.36 7.78 -6.55
N VAL A 94 -24.17 7.24 -6.87
CA VAL A 94 -23.33 7.71 -7.98
C VAL A 94 -23.98 7.38 -9.32
N ILE A 95 -24.54 6.17 -9.50
CA ILE A 95 -25.30 5.82 -10.71
C ILE A 95 -26.47 6.78 -10.91
N LYS A 96 -27.26 7.00 -9.86
CA LYS A 96 -28.40 7.91 -9.89
C LYS A 96 -27.98 9.34 -10.27
N THR A 97 -26.95 9.86 -9.61
CA THR A 97 -26.44 11.22 -9.86
C THR A 97 -25.85 11.36 -11.27
N SER A 98 -25.19 10.31 -11.79
CA SER A 98 -24.66 10.30 -13.16
C SER A 98 -25.78 10.43 -14.19
N LYS A 99 -26.89 9.72 -13.98
CA LYS A 99 -28.07 9.78 -14.85
C LYS A 99 -28.82 11.11 -14.74
N GLU A 100 -29.13 11.55 -13.52
CA GLU A 100 -30.00 12.70 -13.28
C GLU A 100 -29.29 14.04 -13.49
N VAL A 101 -28.05 14.16 -13.03
CA VAL A 101 -27.30 15.42 -13.03
C VAL A 101 -26.28 15.47 -14.15
N LEU A 102 -25.45 14.44 -14.31
CA LEU A 102 -24.43 14.41 -15.37
C LEU A 102 -25.00 14.09 -16.75
N ARG A 103 -26.26 13.64 -16.81
CA ARG A 103 -26.97 13.23 -18.03
C ARG A 103 -26.20 12.17 -18.82
N GLU A 104 -25.51 11.28 -18.12
CA GLU A 104 -24.78 10.15 -18.70
C GLU A 104 -25.36 8.82 -18.24
N ASN A 105 -25.24 7.81 -19.11
CA ASN A 105 -25.42 6.43 -18.67
C ASN A 105 -24.12 5.94 -18.05
N PHE A 106 -24.16 5.67 -16.74
CA PHE A 106 -23.01 5.20 -15.97
C PHE A 106 -22.34 3.95 -16.57
N HIS A 107 -23.13 2.95 -16.97
CA HIS A 107 -22.58 1.70 -17.51
C HIS A 107 -21.96 1.90 -18.90
N ASN A 108 -22.49 2.82 -19.72
CA ASN A 108 -21.86 3.15 -21.00
C ASN A 108 -20.57 3.96 -20.79
N LEU A 109 -20.60 4.91 -19.86
CA LEU A 109 -19.47 5.79 -19.56
C LEU A 109 -18.24 5.02 -19.08
N LEU A 110 -18.47 3.96 -18.29
CA LEU A 110 -17.44 3.10 -17.71
C LEU A 110 -17.41 1.71 -18.36
N GLY A 111 -17.99 1.54 -19.54
CA GLY A 111 -18.16 0.24 -20.18
C GLY A 111 -16.86 -0.49 -20.49
N HIS A 112 -15.73 0.23 -20.59
CA HIS A 112 -14.40 -0.38 -20.75
C HIS A 112 -13.92 -1.12 -19.50
N LEU A 113 -14.53 -0.89 -18.33
CA LEU A 113 -14.22 -1.62 -17.10
C LEU A 113 -14.99 -2.95 -16.97
N ASP A 114 -16.02 -3.18 -17.79
CA ASP A 114 -16.80 -4.41 -17.81
C ASP A 114 -16.07 -5.51 -18.60
N VAL A 115 -15.12 -6.17 -17.91
CA VAL A 115 -14.28 -7.24 -18.49
C VAL A 115 -15.13 -8.41 -18.99
N GLU A 116 -16.22 -8.73 -18.27
CA GLU A 116 -17.12 -9.84 -18.60
C GLU A 116 -18.09 -9.51 -19.74
N LYS A 117 -18.13 -8.24 -20.19
CA LYS A 117 -19.04 -7.73 -21.24
C LYS A 117 -20.51 -8.05 -20.95
N SER A 118 -20.87 -8.01 -19.67
CA SER A 118 -22.23 -8.22 -19.17
C SER A 118 -23.19 -7.08 -19.56
N GLY A 119 -22.65 -5.93 -19.96
CA GLY A 119 -23.38 -4.69 -20.20
C GLY A 119 -23.65 -3.88 -18.92
N THR A 120 -23.18 -4.34 -17.76
CA THR A 120 -23.40 -3.69 -16.47
C THR A 120 -22.09 -3.59 -15.69
N VAL A 121 -21.61 -2.35 -15.50
CA VAL A 121 -20.45 -2.07 -14.64
C VAL A 121 -20.84 -2.25 -13.17
N THR A 122 -20.30 -3.27 -12.51
CA THR A 122 -20.50 -3.59 -11.09
C THR A 122 -19.61 -2.76 -10.17
N GLU A 123 -19.84 -2.83 -8.86
CA GLU A 123 -18.99 -2.22 -7.83
C GLU A 123 -17.55 -2.74 -7.90
N ASP A 124 -17.35 -4.03 -8.12
CA ASP A 124 -16.01 -4.63 -8.22
C ASP A 124 -15.24 -4.12 -9.44
N ASN A 125 -15.92 -3.88 -10.57
CA ASN A 125 -15.30 -3.28 -11.75
C ASN A 125 -14.75 -1.87 -11.49
N LEU A 126 -15.29 -1.13 -10.50
CA LEU A 126 -14.78 0.20 -10.14
C LEU A 126 -13.41 0.17 -9.47
N ARG A 127 -12.96 -0.99 -8.96
CA ARG A 127 -11.59 -1.17 -8.46
C ARG A 127 -10.54 -0.92 -9.55
N SER A 128 -10.93 -1.11 -10.82
CA SER A 128 -10.10 -0.87 -12.00
C SER A 128 -10.12 0.58 -12.48
N LEU A 129 -11.01 1.44 -11.95
CA LEU A 129 -11.00 2.86 -12.24
C LEU A 129 -9.87 3.53 -11.44
N ILE A 130 -8.70 3.67 -12.05
CA ILE A 130 -7.51 4.22 -11.41
C ILE A 130 -7.02 5.42 -12.19
N TYR A 131 -6.77 6.53 -11.49
CA TYR A 131 -6.05 7.67 -12.03
C TYR A 131 -4.71 7.82 -11.31
N CYS A 132 -3.64 7.99 -12.07
CA CYS A 132 -2.29 8.15 -11.52
C CYS A 132 -1.42 9.08 -12.39
N ASP A 133 -0.39 9.65 -11.79
CA ASP A 133 0.58 10.54 -12.44
C ASP A 133 1.92 9.87 -12.78
N PHE A 134 2.08 8.60 -12.43
CA PHE A 134 3.32 7.81 -12.62
C PHE A 134 3.14 6.63 -13.58
N GLY A 135 1.96 6.45 -14.18
CA GLY A 135 1.65 5.30 -15.05
C GLY A 135 2.49 5.23 -16.34
N ASP A 136 3.13 6.34 -16.72
CA ASP A 136 4.09 6.40 -17.82
C ASP A 136 5.42 7.01 -17.33
N PRO A 137 6.48 6.21 -17.16
CA PRO A 137 7.80 6.68 -16.74
C PRO A 137 8.43 7.71 -17.69
N LYS A 138 7.98 7.76 -18.96
CA LYS A 138 8.49 8.70 -19.97
C LYS A 138 7.82 10.07 -19.88
N ASN A 139 6.74 10.19 -19.11
CA ASN A 139 6.00 11.42 -18.95
C ASN A 139 6.62 12.30 -17.86
N GLU A 140 7.59 13.13 -18.24
CA GLU A 140 8.22 14.11 -17.33
C GLU A 140 7.20 15.07 -16.70
N ALA A 141 6.06 15.30 -17.35
CA ALA A 141 5.02 16.20 -16.85
C ALA A 141 4.14 15.58 -15.75
N ARG A 142 4.31 14.29 -15.41
CA ARG A 142 3.57 13.56 -14.36
C ARG A 142 2.09 13.94 -14.32
N ARG A 143 1.42 13.76 -15.46
CA ARG A 143 0.01 14.17 -15.64
C ARG A 143 -0.91 13.16 -15.01
N TYR A 144 -1.95 13.65 -14.34
CA TYR A 144 -2.96 12.82 -13.69
C TYR A 144 -3.88 12.18 -14.73
N LEU A 145 -3.64 10.91 -15.05
CA LEU A 145 -4.26 10.20 -16.18
C LEU A 145 -5.01 8.95 -15.75
N GLU A 146 -6.10 8.65 -16.46
CA GLU A 146 -6.81 7.39 -16.34
C GLU A 146 -5.93 6.24 -16.84
N VAL A 147 -5.80 5.19 -16.03
CA VAL A 147 -5.07 3.99 -16.39
C VAL A 147 -6.00 3.05 -17.16
N THR A 148 -5.70 2.84 -18.43
CA THR A 148 -6.46 1.92 -19.29
C THR A 148 -5.91 0.51 -19.32
N ASN A 149 -4.60 0.33 -19.02
CA ASN A 149 -3.94 -0.97 -18.98
C ASN A 149 -3.30 -1.22 -17.60
N LEU A 150 -3.94 -2.10 -16.82
CA LEU A 150 -3.48 -2.47 -15.48
C LEU A 150 -2.20 -3.30 -15.48
N GLU A 151 -1.92 -4.07 -16.53
CA GLU A 151 -0.66 -4.83 -16.65
C GLU A 151 0.54 -3.91 -16.85
N GLN A 152 0.36 -2.86 -17.67
CA GLN A 152 1.38 -1.83 -17.83
C GLN A 152 1.63 -1.10 -16.51
N LEU A 153 0.56 -0.69 -15.81
CA LEU A 153 0.70 -0.04 -14.50
C LEU A 153 1.43 -0.96 -13.50
N ARG A 154 1.11 -2.26 -13.50
CA ARG A 154 1.79 -3.24 -12.66
C ARG A 154 3.28 -3.31 -12.98
N THR A 155 3.64 -3.40 -14.25
CA THR A 155 5.05 -3.44 -14.69
C THR A 155 5.81 -2.19 -14.23
N VAL A 156 5.21 -1.01 -14.41
CA VAL A 156 5.81 0.26 -13.95
C VAL A 156 5.95 0.30 -12.43
N SER A 157 4.94 -0.19 -11.71
CA SER A 157 4.95 -0.27 -10.25
C SER A 157 6.03 -1.22 -9.73
N GLU A 158 6.24 -2.36 -10.40
CA GLU A 158 7.30 -3.32 -10.09
C GLU A 158 8.69 -2.72 -10.37
N GLN A 159 8.85 -1.91 -11.43
CA GLN A 159 10.11 -1.18 -11.69
C GLN A 159 10.46 -0.19 -10.58
N TYR A 160 9.50 0.66 -10.17
CA TYR A 160 9.73 1.59 -9.06
C TYR A 160 10.00 0.87 -7.73
N LEU A 161 9.38 -0.28 -7.54
CA LEU A 161 9.65 -1.14 -6.38
C LEU A 161 11.09 -1.68 -6.41
N ASP A 162 11.56 -2.15 -7.56
CA ASP A 162 12.93 -2.64 -7.72
C ASP A 162 13.96 -1.52 -7.51
N GLU A 163 13.71 -0.32 -8.04
CA GLU A 163 14.53 0.87 -7.79
C GLU A 163 14.60 1.22 -6.30
N PHE A 164 13.44 1.25 -5.62
CA PHE A 164 13.38 1.48 -4.19
C PHE A 164 14.16 0.40 -3.41
N ASN A 165 14.02 -0.86 -3.80
CA ASN A 165 14.71 -2.00 -3.17
C ASN A 165 16.22 -1.97 -3.41
N GLN A 166 16.70 -1.38 -4.50
CA GLN A 166 18.13 -1.18 -4.76
C GLN A 166 18.72 -0.05 -3.91
N MET A 167 17.94 0.99 -3.61
CA MET A 167 18.37 2.13 -2.78
C MET A 167 18.15 1.91 -1.28
N SER A 168 17.24 1.00 -0.91
CA SER A 168 16.85 0.74 0.48
C SER A 168 17.29 -0.65 0.96
N LYS A 169 17.84 -0.73 2.18
CA LYS A 169 18.20 -2.02 2.83
C LYS A 169 16.98 -2.82 3.34
N LYS A 170 15.74 -2.38 3.09
CA LYS A 170 14.48 -3.01 3.55
C LYS A 170 13.43 -2.97 2.42
N PRO A 171 13.13 -4.10 1.75
CA PRO A 171 12.23 -4.13 0.59
C PRO A 171 10.73 -4.10 0.97
N MET A 172 9.89 -3.35 0.25
CA MET A 172 8.49 -3.05 0.65
C MET A 172 7.54 -2.57 -0.48
N ASN A 173 6.24 -2.95 -0.44
CA ASN A 173 5.23 -2.73 -1.50
C ASN A 173 4.10 -1.68 -1.20
N LEU A 174 4.03 -0.65 -2.07
CA LEU A 174 2.94 -0.06 -2.92
C LEU A 174 1.70 0.77 -2.47
N VAL A 175 1.65 2.09 -2.82
CA VAL A 175 0.52 3.02 -3.25
C VAL A 175 0.55 4.48 -2.65
N LEU A 176 0.25 5.50 -3.49
CA LEU A 176 0.47 6.97 -3.40
C LEU A 176 -0.56 7.86 -2.66
N PHE A 177 -0.10 8.93 -1.97
CA PHE A 177 -0.93 10.07 -1.50
C PHE A 177 -0.21 11.42 -1.67
N ARG A 178 -0.93 12.47 -2.11
CA ARG A 178 -0.43 13.85 -2.31
C ARG A 178 -0.95 14.88 -1.30
N SER A 179 -1.64 14.42 -0.25
CA SER A 179 -2.19 15.24 0.83
C SER A 179 -2.02 14.49 2.16
N HIS A 180 -2.36 15.12 3.27
CA HIS A 180 -2.42 14.44 4.55
C HIS A 180 -3.33 13.21 4.46
N ALA A 181 -2.86 12.07 4.95
CA ALA A 181 -3.59 10.82 4.84
C ALA A 181 -3.73 10.14 6.20
N LEU A 182 -4.89 9.56 6.46
CA LEU A 182 -5.15 8.70 7.60
C LEU A 182 -5.44 7.29 7.08
N LEU A 183 -4.44 6.43 7.16
CA LEU A 183 -4.49 5.06 6.67
C LEU A 183 -4.94 4.15 7.81
N VAL A 184 -6.16 3.63 7.69
CA VAL A 184 -6.79 2.80 8.71
C VAL A 184 -6.80 1.37 8.26
N GLY A 185 -6.26 0.45 9.07
CA GLY A 185 -6.24 -0.96 8.68
C GLY A 185 -5.69 -1.86 9.77
N VAL A 186 -5.91 -3.16 9.65
CA VAL A 186 -5.30 -4.14 10.55
C VAL A 186 -3.77 -4.18 10.39
N GLY A 187 -3.07 -4.78 11.34
CA GLY A 187 -1.63 -5.01 11.21
C GLY A 187 -1.32 -5.78 9.93
N GLY A 188 -0.23 -5.44 9.24
CA GLY A 188 0.16 -6.16 8.02
C GLY A 188 -0.55 -5.76 6.74
N SER A 189 -1.49 -4.81 6.77
CA SER A 189 -2.24 -4.37 5.60
C SER A 189 -1.44 -3.55 4.57
N GLY A 190 -0.12 -3.40 4.76
CA GLY A 190 0.76 -2.69 3.82
C GLY A 190 0.91 -1.19 4.03
N ARG A 191 0.08 -0.54 4.88
CA ARG A 191 0.03 0.94 5.07
C ARG A 191 1.38 1.66 5.11
N GLN A 192 2.33 1.20 5.93
CA GLN A 192 3.64 1.85 6.01
C GLN A 192 4.51 1.62 4.77
N SER A 193 4.49 0.39 4.25
CA SER A 193 5.21 0.01 3.03
C SER A 193 4.72 0.84 1.84
N LEU A 194 3.40 0.99 1.75
CA LEU A 194 2.65 1.84 0.84
C LEU A 194 3.23 3.25 0.79
N THR A 195 3.25 3.90 1.95
CA THR A 195 3.61 5.32 2.08
C THR A 195 5.07 5.55 1.73
N ARG A 196 5.95 4.61 2.05
CA ARG A 196 7.38 4.74 1.71
C ARG A 196 7.61 4.65 0.20
N LEU A 197 6.98 3.68 -0.46
CA LEU A 197 7.11 3.55 -1.90
C LEU A 197 6.44 4.72 -2.63
N ALA A 198 5.29 5.16 -2.14
CA ALA A 198 4.60 6.35 -2.64
C ALA A 198 5.46 7.61 -2.63
N ALA A 199 6.09 7.86 -1.48
CA ALA A 199 6.98 8.99 -1.32
C ALA A 199 8.16 8.89 -2.29
N HIS A 200 8.75 7.69 -2.41
CA HIS A 200 9.83 7.43 -3.35
C HIS A 200 9.44 7.69 -4.82
N MET A 201 8.32 7.14 -5.28
CA MET A 201 7.79 7.37 -6.63
C MET A 201 7.53 8.86 -6.89
N SER A 202 7.08 9.57 -5.85
CA SER A 202 6.82 11.01 -5.90
C SER A 202 8.07 11.88 -5.73
N GLU A 203 9.26 11.29 -5.60
CA GLU A 203 10.52 11.99 -5.29
C GLU A 203 10.45 12.83 -3.99
N MET A 204 9.63 12.38 -3.05
CA MET A 204 9.48 12.97 -1.73
C MET A 204 10.33 12.25 -0.71
N ASP A 205 10.96 13.02 0.17
CA ASP A 205 11.68 12.45 1.29
C ASP A 205 10.70 11.87 2.33
N THR A 206 11.09 10.77 2.98
CA THR A 206 10.33 10.23 4.12
C THR A 206 11.03 10.55 5.44
N PHE A 207 10.24 10.95 6.42
CA PHE A 207 10.69 11.11 7.80
C PHE A 207 9.80 10.26 8.71
N GLN A 208 10.41 9.38 9.49
CA GLN A 208 9.73 8.56 10.48
C GLN A 208 10.53 8.60 11.78
N VAL A 209 9.81 8.80 12.88
CA VAL A 209 10.38 8.85 14.22
C VAL A 209 10.82 7.45 14.69
N GLU A 210 12.02 7.34 15.25
CA GLU A 210 12.50 6.10 15.86
C GLU A 210 12.34 6.15 17.37
N ILE A 211 11.45 5.31 17.91
CA ILE A 211 11.12 5.33 19.33
C ILE A 211 11.99 4.35 20.10
N SER A 212 12.76 4.92 21.03
CA SER A 212 13.50 4.19 22.04
C SER A 212 12.72 4.11 23.35
N LYS A 213 13.16 3.25 24.28
CA LYS A 213 12.54 3.15 25.62
C LYS A 213 12.57 4.49 26.37
N SER A 214 13.62 5.28 26.17
CA SER A 214 13.82 6.59 26.78
C SER A 214 13.18 7.75 26.01
N TYR A 215 12.47 7.50 24.90
CA TYR A 215 11.83 8.56 24.12
C TYR A 215 10.76 9.29 24.94
N THR A 216 10.85 10.61 25.04
CA THR A 216 9.92 11.50 25.76
C THR A 216 9.40 12.62 24.85
N THR A 217 8.59 13.51 25.39
CA THR A 217 8.05 14.68 24.69
C THR A 217 9.14 15.66 24.22
N ASN A 218 10.33 15.65 24.84
CA ASN A 218 11.43 16.49 24.41
C ASN A 218 12.00 15.99 23.07
N GLU A 219 12.32 14.70 22.95
CA GLU A 219 12.80 14.11 21.70
C GLU A 219 11.74 14.23 20.59
N TRP A 220 10.46 14.06 20.93
CA TRP A 220 9.33 14.32 20.02
C TRP A 220 9.34 15.71 19.42
N ARG A 221 9.48 16.74 20.25
CA ARG A 221 9.51 18.12 19.78
C ARG A 221 10.74 18.40 18.92
N GLU A 222 11.89 17.83 19.26
CA GLU A 222 13.10 17.95 18.43
C GLU A 222 12.97 17.26 17.07
N ASP A 223 12.33 16.08 17.02
CA ASP A 223 12.05 15.40 15.74
C ASP A 223 11.05 16.18 14.88
N LEU A 224 10.01 16.79 15.50
CA LEU A 224 9.08 17.67 14.79
C LEU A 224 9.78 18.92 14.23
N LYS A 225 10.65 19.57 15.02
CA LYS A 225 11.47 20.70 14.53
C LYS A 225 12.30 20.28 13.34
N ARG A 226 12.95 19.11 13.40
CA ARG A 226 13.77 18.58 12.32
C ARG A 226 12.94 18.30 11.07
N ALA A 227 11.76 17.71 11.21
CA ALA A 227 10.85 17.46 10.10
C ALA A 227 10.41 18.77 9.42
N LEU A 228 9.98 19.78 10.21
CA LEU A 228 9.55 21.07 9.67
C LEU A 228 10.68 21.85 8.97
N ARG A 229 11.88 21.85 9.57
CA ARG A 229 13.07 22.46 8.94
C ARG A 229 13.44 21.74 7.65
N LYS A 230 13.48 20.41 7.66
CA LYS A 230 13.79 19.60 6.48
C LYS A 230 12.78 19.82 5.35
N ALA A 231 11.49 19.92 5.68
CA ALA A 231 10.42 20.15 4.70
C ALA A 231 10.49 21.52 4.01
N THR A 232 11.17 22.50 4.61
CA THR A 232 11.16 23.90 4.12
C THR A 232 12.52 24.40 3.61
N GLU A 233 13.59 23.62 3.84
CA GLU A 233 14.96 23.95 3.44
C GLU A 233 15.16 23.83 1.92
N THR A 234 14.49 22.86 1.28
CA THR A 234 14.53 22.64 -0.17
C THR A 234 13.15 22.85 -0.78
N ASP A 235 13.07 22.82 -2.11
CA ASP A 235 11.78 22.79 -2.81
C ASP A 235 11.17 21.37 -2.89
N SER A 236 11.85 20.34 -2.34
CA SER A 236 11.32 18.98 -2.27
C SER A 236 10.30 18.83 -1.13
N HIS A 237 9.27 18.04 -1.37
CA HIS A 237 8.23 17.74 -0.38
C HIS A 237 8.69 16.64 0.59
N LEU A 238 8.17 16.68 1.82
CA LEU A 238 8.49 15.73 2.88
C LEU A 238 7.25 14.98 3.36
N VAL A 239 7.29 13.66 3.38
CA VAL A 239 6.27 12.81 3.98
C VAL A 239 6.66 12.46 5.43
N PHE A 240 5.85 12.91 6.38
CA PHE A 240 5.98 12.55 7.79
C PHE A 240 5.10 11.33 8.09
N LEU A 241 5.71 10.15 8.21
CA LEU A 241 5.02 8.90 8.48
C LEU A 241 5.00 8.61 9.99
N PHE A 242 3.81 8.52 10.57
CA PHE A 242 3.63 8.27 12.00
C PHE A 242 2.58 7.18 12.25
N CYS A 243 2.94 6.19 13.05
CA CYS A 243 2.15 4.98 13.28
C CYS A 243 1.55 4.95 14.69
N ASP A 244 0.45 4.25 14.87
CA ASP A 244 -0.19 4.07 16.18
C ASP A 244 0.72 3.41 17.22
N THR A 245 1.56 2.45 16.82
CA THR A 245 2.57 1.82 17.68
C THR A 245 3.64 2.80 18.17
N GLN A 246 3.76 3.96 17.52
CA GLN A 246 4.69 5.03 17.87
C GLN A 246 4.08 6.06 18.84
N ILE A 247 2.81 5.91 19.21
CA ILE A 247 2.15 6.85 20.12
C ILE A 247 2.39 6.40 21.56
N LYS A 248 3.47 6.92 22.16
CA LYS A 248 3.79 6.69 23.59
C LYS A 248 3.03 7.62 24.52
N ASP A 249 2.81 8.87 24.09
CA ASP A 249 2.03 9.88 24.80
C ASP A 249 0.97 10.47 23.86
N GLU A 250 -0.21 10.75 24.38
CA GLU A 250 -1.31 11.36 23.63
C GLU A 250 -1.02 12.83 23.28
N SER A 251 -0.09 13.49 23.99
CA SER A 251 0.37 14.83 23.63
C SER A 251 0.97 14.89 22.22
N PHE A 252 1.50 13.78 21.71
CA PHE A 252 2.06 13.73 20.35
C PHE A 252 0.98 13.98 19.29
N LEU A 253 -0.22 13.45 19.52
CA LEU A 253 -1.36 13.66 18.63
C LEU A 253 -1.93 15.08 18.75
N GLU A 254 -1.78 15.74 19.90
CA GLU A 254 -2.15 17.14 20.05
C GLU A 254 -1.28 18.05 19.15
N ASP A 255 0.03 17.81 19.15
CA ASP A 255 0.97 18.53 18.27
C ASP A 255 0.66 18.26 16.79
N ILE A 256 0.40 17.01 16.39
CA ILE A 256 -0.03 16.68 15.02
C ILE A 256 -1.36 17.35 14.68
N ASN A 257 -2.32 17.37 15.61
CA ASN A 257 -3.62 17.99 15.39
C ASN A 257 -3.47 19.50 15.13
N ASN A 258 -2.53 20.16 15.80
CA ASN A 258 -2.18 21.55 15.55
C ASN A 258 -1.53 21.73 14.18
N LEU A 259 -0.54 20.89 13.82
CA LEU A 259 0.08 20.92 12.48
C LEU A 259 -0.93 20.78 11.35
N LEU A 260 -1.89 19.85 11.47
CA LEU A 260 -2.94 19.63 10.48
C LEU A 260 -3.91 20.82 10.33
N ASN A 261 -4.09 21.65 11.37
CA ASN A 261 -5.00 22.79 11.36
C ASN A 261 -4.29 24.10 10.97
N SER A 262 -3.28 24.48 11.73
CA SER A 262 -2.57 25.77 11.60
C SER A 262 -1.31 25.65 10.75
N GLY A 263 -0.68 24.47 10.67
CA GLY A 263 0.66 24.30 10.10
C GLY A 263 1.78 24.62 11.09
N GLU A 264 1.45 24.86 12.36
CA GLU A 264 2.43 25.13 13.42
C GLU A 264 2.03 24.50 14.76
N VAL A 265 3.03 24.18 15.57
CA VAL A 265 2.85 23.78 16.96
C VAL A 265 3.18 24.97 17.87
N PRO A 266 2.27 25.39 18.77
CA PRO A 266 2.55 26.48 19.70
C PRO A 266 3.79 26.23 20.56
N ASN A 267 4.61 27.27 20.73
CA ASN A 267 5.84 27.23 21.55
C ASN A 267 6.80 26.09 21.18
N LEU A 268 6.84 25.70 19.90
CA LEU A 268 7.79 24.69 19.41
C LEU A 268 9.21 25.27 19.28
N PHE A 269 9.35 26.41 18.61
CA PHE A 269 10.64 27.06 18.39
C PHE A 269 10.91 28.16 19.44
N PRO A 270 12.05 28.11 20.15
CA PRO A 270 12.52 29.22 20.97
C PRO A 270 12.94 30.43 20.10
N ALA A 271 13.15 31.60 20.73
CA ALA A 271 13.32 32.87 20.02
C ALA A 271 14.57 32.92 19.13
N ASP A 272 15.66 32.28 19.56
CA ASP A 272 16.90 32.10 18.83
C ASP A 272 16.71 31.22 17.58
N GLU A 273 16.04 30.08 17.71
CA GLU A 273 15.72 29.21 16.58
C GLU A 273 14.75 29.87 15.58
N LYS A 274 13.78 30.66 16.06
CA LYS A 274 12.89 31.43 15.19
C LYS A 274 13.66 32.46 14.37
N ALA A 275 14.66 33.13 14.96
CA ALA A 275 15.50 34.08 14.24
C ALA A 275 16.28 33.39 13.10
N GLU A 276 16.83 32.20 13.35
CA GLU A 276 17.52 31.41 12.34
C GLU A 276 16.59 31.04 11.17
N ILE A 277 15.36 30.59 11.46
CA ILE A 277 14.35 30.28 10.43
C ILE A 277 14.02 31.53 9.61
N ILE A 278 13.82 32.67 10.26
CA ILE A 278 13.50 33.94 9.60
C ILE A 278 14.63 34.37 8.67
N ASP A 279 15.89 34.20 9.07
CA ASP A 279 17.03 34.55 8.23
C ASP A 279 17.14 33.64 7.01
N LYS A 280 16.89 32.33 7.16
CA LYS A 280 16.81 31.39 6.02
C LYS A 280 15.64 31.74 5.09
N MET A 281 14.46 32.02 5.64
CA MET A 281 13.30 32.42 4.85
C MET A 281 13.54 33.75 4.12
N ARG A 282 14.26 34.69 4.72
CA ARG A 282 14.63 35.96 4.05
C ARG A 282 15.51 35.72 2.83
N ALA A 283 16.44 34.76 2.90
CA ALA A 283 17.26 34.40 1.76
C ALA A 283 16.41 33.83 0.61
N LEU A 284 15.46 32.94 0.94
CA LEU A 284 14.53 32.36 -0.02
C LEU A 284 13.54 33.39 -0.59
N ASP A 285 13.04 34.31 0.24
CA ASP A 285 12.11 35.36 -0.18
C ASP A 285 12.76 36.31 -1.20
N ARG A 286 14.04 36.66 -1.00
CA ARG A 286 14.81 37.46 -1.97
C ARG A 286 14.98 36.81 -3.33
N GLN A 287 14.93 35.48 -3.40
CA GLN A 287 15.01 34.72 -4.65
C GLN A 287 13.67 34.66 -5.40
N ARG A 288 12.56 35.00 -4.74
CA ARG A 288 11.22 35.04 -5.36
C ARG A 288 11.08 36.27 -6.26
N GLU A 289 10.13 36.18 -7.18
CA GLU A 289 9.69 37.32 -8.01
C GLU A 289 9.32 38.51 -7.12
N LYS A 290 9.76 39.73 -7.50
CA LYS A 290 9.56 40.97 -6.70
C LYS A 290 8.12 41.21 -6.25
N VAL A 291 7.13 40.73 -7.01
CA VAL A 291 5.69 40.88 -6.71
C VAL A 291 5.21 39.92 -5.61
N LYS A 292 5.91 38.81 -5.41
CA LYS A 292 5.59 37.76 -4.42
C LYS A 292 6.48 37.83 -3.16
N GLN A 293 7.40 38.81 -3.12
CA GLN A 293 8.24 39.03 -1.94
C GLN A 293 7.40 39.56 -0.78
N THR A 294 7.75 39.14 0.42
CA THR A 294 7.13 39.66 1.65
C THR A 294 7.59 41.10 1.92
N ASP A 295 6.95 41.77 2.88
CA ASP A 295 7.38 43.08 3.38
C ASP A 295 8.71 43.03 4.17
N GLY A 296 9.31 41.84 4.30
CA GLY A 296 10.56 41.60 5.02
C GLY A 296 10.41 41.61 6.55
N SER A 297 9.19 41.80 7.08
CA SER A 297 8.95 41.76 8.52
C SER A 297 9.19 40.36 9.08
N PRO A 298 9.69 40.23 10.33
CA PRO A 298 9.88 38.93 10.98
C PRO A 298 8.59 38.07 10.98
N LEU A 299 7.44 38.72 11.14
CA LEU A 299 6.14 38.06 11.14
C LEU A 299 5.77 37.53 9.75
N ALA A 300 5.94 38.32 8.69
CA ALA A 300 5.64 37.87 7.34
C ALA A 300 6.55 36.73 6.89
N LEU A 301 7.84 36.80 7.22
CA LEU A 301 8.81 35.74 6.93
C LEU A 301 8.51 34.44 7.69
N PHE A 302 8.09 34.53 8.96
CA PHE A 302 7.65 33.36 9.71
C PHE A 302 6.34 32.78 9.18
N ASN A 303 5.39 33.63 8.77
CA ASN A 303 4.18 33.18 8.09
C ASN A 303 4.50 32.49 6.74
N MET A 304 5.50 32.97 6.00
CA MET A 304 5.99 32.30 4.80
C MET A 304 6.54 30.90 5.12
N PHE A 305 7.26 30.73 6.23
CA PHE A 305 7.69 29.42 6.71
C PHE A 305 6.48 28.51 6.99
N ILE A 306 5.46 28.99 7.70
CA ILE A 306 4.24 28.20 7.98
C ILE A 306 3.53 27.81 6.68
N GLN A 307 3.41 28.71 5.71
CA GLN A 307 2.82 28.37 4.41
C GLN A 307 3.63 27.31 3.67
N ARG A 308 4.96 27.44 3.64
CA ARG A 308 5.84 26.40 3.09
C ARG A 308 5.67 25.06 3.80
N CYS A 309 5.58 25.04 5.14
CA CYS A 309 5.27 23.82 5.88
C CYS A 309 3.94 23.20 5.43
N ARG A 310 2.89 24.00 5.25
CA ARG A 310 1.56 23.49 4.82
C ARG A 310 1.57 22.94 3.40
N ASP A 311 2.36 23.52 2.51
CA ASP A 311 2.44 23.11 1.11
C ASP A 311 3.39 21.90 0.91
N GLN A 312 4.47 21.84 1.69
CA GLN A 312 5.57 20.88 1.49
C GLN A 312 5.53 19.68 2.44
N LEU A 313 4.92 19.79 3.62
CA LEU A 313 4.83 18.70 4.59
C LEU A 313 3.55 17.89 4.39
N HIS A 314 3.69 16.60 4.12
CA HIS A 314 2.60 15.65 4.01
C HIS A 314 2.62 14.67 5.19
N ILE A 315 1.78 14.93 6.19
CA ILE A 315 1.57 14.02 7.33
C ILE A 315 0.73 12.79 6.92
N VAL A 316 1.29 11.59 7.09
CA VAL A 316 0.60 10.32 6.87
C VAL A 316 0.55 9.53 8.18
N LEU A 317 -0.67 9.22 8.62
CA LEU A 317 -0.94 8.54 9.88
C LEU A 317 -1.41 7.11 9.60
N ALA A 318 -0.71 6.11 10.14
CA ALA A 318 -1.11 4.72 10.03
C ALA A 318 -1.70 4.23 11.36
N MET A 319 -3.03 4.08 11.45
CA MET A 319 -3.72 3.68 12.69
C MET A 319 -4.51 2.37 12.55
N SER A 320 -4.43 1.51 13.55
CA SER A 320 -5.28 0.32 13.64
C SER A 320 -6.67 0.68 14.13
N PRO A 321 -7.76 0.21 13.47
CA PRO A 321 -9.12 0.38 13.97
C PRO A 321 -9.44 -0.57 15.14
N ILE A 322 -8.51 -1.44 15.52
CA ILE A 322 -8.68 -2.43 16.58
C ILE A 322 -8.67 -1.73 17.95
N GLY A 323 -9.69 -2.03 18.76
CA GLY A 323 -9.87 -1.47 20.09
C GLY A 323 -10.45 -0.05 20.09
N ASP A 324 -10.59 0.52 21.29
CA ASP A 324 -11.28 1.81 21.46
C ASP A 324 -10.36 3.03 21.35
N ALA A 325 -9.03 2.82 21.37
CA ALA A 325 -8.04 3.89 21.31
C ALA A 325 -8.20 4.74 20.03
N PHE A 326 -8.40 4.11 18.87
CA PHE A 326 -8.63 4.80 17.61
C PHE A 326 -9.86 5.72 17.67
N ARG A 327 -11.01 5.19 18.11
CA ARG A 327 -12.26 5.96 18.25
C ARG A 327 -12.14 7.09 19.27
N SER A 328 -11.42 6.84 20.37
CA SER A 328 -11.13 7.88 21.37
C SER A 328 -10.28 9.00 20.77
N ARG A 329 -9.25 8.66 19.98
CA ARG A 329 -8.36 9.63 19.33
C ARG A 329 -9.10 10.47 18.30
N LEU A 330 -9.93 9.87 17.45
CA LEU A 330 -10.74 10.63 16.49
C LEU A 330 -11.68 11.64 17.16
N ARG A 331 -12.25 11.29 18.33
CA ARG A 331 -13.10 12.21 19.11
C ARG A 331 -12.31 13.33 19.78
N LYS A 332 -11.10 13.05 20.25
CA LYS A 332 -10.21 14.05 20.89
C LYS A 332 -9.58 15.00 19.87
N PHE A 333 -9.24 14.48 18.69
CA PHE A 333 -8.46 15.17 17.66
C PHE A 333 -9.23 15.21 16.33
N PRO A 334 -10.20 16.15 16.19
CA PRO A 334 -11.07 16.20 15.02
C PRO A 334 -10.34 16.56 13.72
N SER A 335 -9.15 17.16 13.77
CA SER A 335 -8.37 17.45 12.56
C SER A 335 -7.87 16.19 11.85
N LEU A 336 -7.77 15.06 12.56
CA LEU A 336 -7.46 13.77 11.96
C LEU A 336 -8.51 13.36 10.92
N VAL A 337 -9.79 13.67 11.16
CA VAL A 337 -10.89 13.38 10.23
C VAL A 337 -11.06 14.52 9.23
N ASN A 338 -10.97 15.77 9.70
CA ASN A 338 -11.28 16.92 8.86
C ASN A 338 -10.16 17.22 7.86
N CYS A 339 -8.89 17.07 8.26
CA CYS A 339 -7.74 17.50 7.47
C CYS A 339 -7.10 16.39 6.64
N CYS A 340 -7.23 15.13 7.04
CA CYS A 340 -6.70 14.00 6.28
C CYS A 340 -7.74 13.42 5.32
N THR A 341 -7.28 12.89 4.19
CA THR A 341 -8.04 11.91 3.41
C THR A 341 -7.95 10.57 4.13
N ILE A 342 -9.10 9.95 4.40
CA ILE A 342 -9.18 8.66 5.09
C ILE A 342 -9.22 7.57 4.05
N ASP A 343 -8.30 6.62 4.16
CA ASP A 343 -8.28 5.41 3.35
C ASP A 343 -8.36 4.18 4.26
N TRP A 344 -9.42 3.38 4.06
CA TRP A 344 -9.68 2.18 4.83
C TRP A 344 -9.16 0.94 4.11
N PHE A 345 -8.06 0.39 4.62
CA PHE A 345 -7.43 -0.84 4.16
C PHE A 345 -8.31 -2.03 4.57
N GLN A 346 -9.03 -2.53 3.59
CA GLN A 346 -9.87 -3.71 3.72
C GLN A 346 -9.05 -4.99 3.76
N GLY A 347 -9.71 -6.09 4.15
CA GLY A 347 -9.14 -7.41 3.97
C GLY A 347 -8.87 -7.68 2.49
N TRP A 348 -7.85 -8.49 2.19
CA TRP A 348 -7.54 -8.85 0.82
C TRP A 348 -8.68 -9.70 0.22
N PRO A 349 -9.23 -9.31 -0.94
CA PRO A 349 -10.21 -10.12 -1.65
C PRO A 349 -9.57 -11.39 -2.23
N GLU A 350 -10.39 -12.33 -2.68
CA GLU A 350 -9.94 -13.65 -3.14
C GLU A 350 -8.93 -13.58 -4.29
N ASP A 351 -9.18 -12.72 -5.28
CA ASP A 351 -8.28 -12.44 -6.41
C ASP A 351 -6.91 -11.92 -5.94
N ALA A 352 -6.89 -11.05 -4.93
CA ALA A 352 -5.65 -10.55 -4.36
C ALA A 352 -4.88 -11.65 -3.61
N LEU A 353 -5.57 -12.52 -2.87
CA LEU A 353 -4.97 -13.66 -2.18
C LEU A 353 -4.31 -14.63 -3.16
N GLU A 354 -4.96 -14.89 -4.30
CA GLU A 354 -4.43 -15.72 -5.39
C GLU A 354 -3.19 -15.09 -6.02
N ALA A 355 -3.26 -13.80 -6.40
CA ALA A 355 -2.14 -13.09 -7.01
C ALA A 355 -0.90 -13.06 -6.09
N VAL A 356 -1.10 -12.84 -4.79
CA VAL A 356 -0.01 -12.87 -3.81
C VAL A 356 0.58 -14.28 -3.68
N ALA A 357 -0.26 -15.31 -3.55
CA ALA A 357 0.24 -16.69 -3.47
C ALA A 357 0.98 -17.10 -4.75
N GLN A 358 0.48 -16.72 -5.92
CA GLN A 358 1.14 -16.96 -7.20
C GLN A 358 2.54 -16.33 -7.22
N LYS A 359 2.66 -15.05 -6.79
CA LYS A 359 3.97 -14.37 -6.77
C LYS A 359 4.95 -15.00 -5.80
N PHE A 360 4.51 -15.38 -4.59
CA PHE A 360 5.39 -15.96 -3.58
C PHE A 360 5.82 -17.41 -3.89
N LEU A 361 4.98 -18.17 -4.62
CA LEU A 361 5.24 -19.56 -5.01
C LEU A 361 5.92 -19.68 -6.39
N GLU A 362 6.09 -18.59 -7.14
CA GLU A 362 6.70 -18.56 -8.48
C GLU A 362 8.10 -19.20 -8.50
N GLU A 363 8.95 -18.82 -7.53
CA GLU A 363 10.33 -19.32 -7.40
C GLU A 363 10.43 -20.75 -6.84
N THR A 364 9.32 -21.34 -6.41
CA THR A 364 9.33 -22.68 -5.79
C THR A 364 9.26 -23.74 -6.88
N ASP A 365 10.22 -24.67 -6.87
CA ASP A 365 10.29 -25.77 -7.83
C ASP A 365 9.09 -26.72 -7.68
N MET A 366 8.06 -26.56 -8.51
CA MET A 366 6.83 -27.34 -8.48
C MET A 366 6.28 -27.41 -9.90
N THR A 367 5.51 -28.46 -10.21
CA THR A 367 4.76 -28.49 -11.47
C THR A 367 3.66 -27.42 -11.47
N ASP A 368 3.24 -27.00 -12.66
CA ASP A 368 2.20 -25.95 -12.77
C ASP A 368 0.84 -26.38 -12.20
N GLU A 369 0.56 -27.68 -12.17
CA GLU A 369 -0.67 -28.23 -11.57
C GLU A 369 -0.60 -28.23 -10.03
N GLU A 370 0.53 -28.64 -9.46
CA GLU A 370 0.78 -28.57 -8.01
C GLU A 370 0.76 -27.12 -7.53
N ARG A 371 1.38 -26.20 -8.29
CA ARG A 371 1.42 -24.78 -7.94
C ARG A 371 0.01 -24.19 -7.89
N ARG A 372 -0.81 -24.41 -8.92
CA ARG A 372 -2.23 -23.98 -8.96
C ARG A 372 -3.01 -24.51 -7.76
N SER A 373 -2.89 -25.81 -7.49
CA SER A 373 -3.54 -26.44 -6.34
C SER A 373 -3.10 -25.84 -5.00
N CYS A 374 -1.81 -25.50 -4.85
CA CYS A 374 -1.30 -24.86 -3.64
C CYS A 374 -1.84 -23.44 -3.47
N ILE A 375 -1.95 -22.66 -4.56
CA ILE A 375 -2.54 -21.31 -4.56
C ILE A 375 -3.99 -21.38 -4.05
N ASP A 376 -4.80 -22.29 -4.60
CA ASP A 376 -6.20 -22.49 -4.20
C ASP A 376 -6.33 -22.87 -2.73
N ILE A 377 -5.47 -23.78 -2.25
CA ILE A 377 -5.45 -24.22 -0.85
C ILE A 377 -5.04 -23.09 0.09
N CYS A 378 -4.02 -22.31 -0.27
CA CYS A 378 -3.59 -21.14 0.51
C CYS A 378 -4.76 -20.16 0.67
N LYS A 379 -5.44 -19.80 -0.43
CA LYS A 379 -6.63 -18.96 -0.40
C LYS A 379 -7.70 -19.55 0.52
N TYR A 380 -8.03 -20.82 0.32
CA TYR A 380 -9.06 -21.52 1.10
C TYR A 380 -8.77 -21.47 2.60
N PHE A 381 -7.53 -21.73 3.03
CA PHE A 381 -7.16 -21.65 4.45
C PHE A 381 -7.34 -20.25 5.03
N HIS A 382 -7.01 -19.21 4.28
CA HIS A 382 -7.18 -17.85 4.76
C HIS A 382 -8.67 -17.47 4.90
N VAL A 383 -9.47 -17.68 3.85
CA VAL A 383 -10.91 -17.33 3.81
C VAL A 383 -11.71 -18.15 4.83
N SER A 384 -11.42 -19.45 4.94
CA SER A 384 -12.05 -20.30 5.95
C SER A 384 -11.71 -19.85 7.37
N THR A 385 -10.46 -19.44 7.63
CA THR A 385 -10.05 -18.90 8.95
C THR A 385 -10.78 -17.59 9.29
N GLN A 386 -11.03 -16.71 8.31
CA GLN A 386 -11.85 -15.51 8.53
C GLN A 386 -13.27 -15.88 8.95
N THR A 387 -13.88 -16.85 8.26
CA THR A 387 -15.23 -17.34 8.57
C THR A 387 -15.30 -17.97 9.96
N VAL A 388 -14.34 -18.83 10.30
CA VAL A 388 -14.25 -19.46 11.62
C VAL A 388 -13.98 -18.42 12.71
N SER A 389 -13.19 -17.38 12.45
CA SER A 389 -12.94 -16.31 13.42
C SER A 389 -14.20 -15.49 13.73
N LYS A 390 -15.07 -15.26 12.73
CA LYS A 390 -16.38 -14.64 12.96
C LYS A 390 -17.27 -15.53 13.85
N ARG A 391 -17.29 -16.83 13.60
CA ARG A 391 -18.04 -17.79 14.44
C ARG A 391 -17.47 -17.85 15.87
N PHE A 392 -16.15 -17.87 16.01
CA PHE A 392 -15.47 -17.87 17.31
C PHE A 392 -15.82 -16.65 18.16
N LEU A 393 -15.91 -15.46 17.55
CA LEU A 393 -16.40 -14.26 18.21
C LEU A 393 -17.86 -14.42 18.65
N ALA A 394 -18.74 -14.92 17.78
CA ALA A 394 -20.16 -15.09 18.08
C ALA A 394 -20.42 -16.10 19.22
N GLU A 395 -19.63 -17.17 19.30
CA GLU A 395 -19.82 -18.25 20.28
C GLU A 395 -19.11 -17.98 21.62
N LEU A 396 -17.91 -17.40 21.58
CA LEU A 396 -17.02 -17.31 22.75
C LEU A 396 -16.67 -15.88 23.16
N ASP A 397 -17.20 -14.86 22.46
CA ASP A 397 -16.95 -13.44 22.69
C ASP A 397 -15.45 -13.09 22.76
N ARG A 398 -14.65 -13.82 21.99
CA ARG A 398 -13.20 -13.64 21.91
C ARG A 398 -12.80 -13.27 20.49
N HIS A 399 -12.06 -12.19 20.36
CA HIS A 399 -11.56 -11.74 19.08
C HIS A 399 -10.32 -12.54 18.65
N ASN A 400 -10.37 -13.04 17.41
CA ASN A 400 -9.20 -13.50 16.66
C ASN A 400 -9.08 -12.68 15.37
N TYR A 401 -7.95 -12.00 15.18
CA TYR A 401 -7.74 -11.13 14.02
C TYR A 401 -6.97 -11.87 12.94
N VAL A 402 -7.61 -12.06 11.80
CA VAL A 402 -6.97 -12.63 10.61
C VAL A 402 -6.34 -11.48 9.82
N THR A 403 -5.02 -11.53 9.62
CA THR A 403 -4.27 -10.45 8.99
C THR A 403 -3.53 -10.92 7.74
N PRO A 404 -3.25 -10.02 6.77
CA PRO A 404 -2.41 -10.35 5.62
C PRO A 404 -1.01 -10.85 6.03
N THR A 405 -0.43 -10.36 7.14
CA THR A 405 0.84 -10.89 7.66
C THR A 405 0.74 -12.37 7.99
N SER A 406 -0.34 -12.81 8.64
CA SER A 406 -0.55 -14.24 8.93
C SER A 406 -0.66 -15.08 7.66
N TYR A 407 -1.18 -14.51 6.56
CA TYR A 407 -1.21 -15.18 5.25
C TYR A 407 0.18 -15.32 4.64
N LEU A 408 0.99 -14.25 4.69
CA LEU A 408 2.38 -14.29 4.22
C LEU A 408 3.22 -15.26 5.05
N GLU A 409 3.02 -15.29 6.37
CA GLU A 409 3.65 -16.27 7.27
C GLU A 409 3.25 -17.70 6.94
N LEU A 410 1.98 -17.97 6.61
CA LEU A 410 1.53 -19.28 6.15
C LEU A 410 2.30 -19.74 4.91
N ILE A 411 2.41 -18.87 3.90
CA ILE A 411 3.12 -19.20 2.65
C ILE A 411 4.62 -19.40 2.91
N ASN A 412 5.25 -18.52 3.70
CA ASN A 412 6.67 -18.65 4.04
C ASN A 412 6.94 -19.93 4.84
N THR A 413 6.09 -20.24 5.82
CA THR A 413 6.20 -21.48 6.61
C THR A 413 6.06 -22.71 5.72
N PHE A 414 5.14 -22.69 4.77
CA PHE A 414 5.00 -23.75 3.77
C PHE A 414 6.28 -23.93 2.94
N LYS A 415 6.84 -22.85 2.39
CA LYS A 415 8.11 -22.88 1.62
C LYS A 415 9.25 -23.48 2.45
N THR A 416 9.46 -22.97 3.67
CA THR A 416 10.51 -23.46 4.57
C THR A 416 10.33 -24.94 4.93
N LEU A 417 9.09 -25.37 5.18
CA LEU A 417 8.79 -26.77 5.52
C LEU A 417 9.01 -27.69 4.31
N LEU A 418 8.58 -27.26 3.12
CA LEU A 418 8.74 -28.00 1.88
C LEU A 418 10.22 -28.22 1.56
N GLU A 419 11.03 -27.15 1.63
CA GLU A 419 12.47 -27.22 1.42
C GLU A 419 13.12 -28.18 2.42
N LYS A 420 12.83 -28.02 3.71
CA LYS A 420 13.36 -28.91 4.76
C LYS A 420 13.02 -30.38 4.50
N ARG A 421 11.81 -30.69 4.04
CA ARG A 421 11.39 -32.07 3.72
C ARG A 421 12.05 -32.59 2.46
N ARG A 422 12.17 -31.78 1.41
CA ARG A 422 12.86 -32.14 0.17
C ARG A 422 14.33 -32.40 0.40
N SER A 423 15.03 -31.54 1.14
CA SER A 423 16.45 -31.75 1.46
C SER A 423 16.67 -33.02 2.29
N ALA A 424 15.79 -33.31 3.25
CA ALA A 424 15.86 -34.55 4.03
C ALA A 424 15.64 -35.80 3.14
N LEU A 425 14.66 -35.76 2.24
CA LEU A 425 14.39 -36.86 1.29
C LEU A 425 15.52 -37.05 0.28
N LEU A 426 16.05 -35.96 -0.28
CA LEU A 426 17.19 -36.00 -1.20
C LEU A 426 18.42 -36.59 -0.50
N SER A 427 18.71 -36.18 0.74
CA SER A 427 19.81 -36.74 1.51
C SER A 427 19.64 -38.24 1.75
N ALA A 428 18.43 -38.70 2.07
CA ALA A 428 18.12 -40.12 2.23
C ALA A 428 18.28 -40.88 0.90
N LYS A 429 17.78 -40.32 -0.22
CA LYS A 429 17.92 -40.88 -1.56
C LYS A 429 19.39 -41.04 -1.96
N THR A 430 20.19 -39.99 -1.84
CA THR A 430 21.63 -40.03 -2.15
C THR A 430 22.35 -41.08 -1.30
N ARG A 431 21.97 -41.23 -0.03
CA ARG A 431 22.54 -42.28 0.83
C ARG A 431 22.21 -43.69 0.31
N TYR A 432 20.99 -43.93 -0.17
CA TYR A 432 20.60 -45.20 -0.78
C TYR A 432 21.32 -45.45 -2.10
N GLU A 433 21.45 -44.44 -2.96
CA GLU A 433 22.17 -44.53 -4.24
C GLU A 433 23.65 -44.89 -4.02
N VAL A 434 24.34 -44.20 -3.10
CA VAL A 434 25.72 -44.54 -2.72
C VAL A 434 25.81 -45.94 -2.11
N GLY A 435 24.80 -46.38 -1.37
CA GLY A 435 24.72 -47.74 -0.84
C GLY A 435 24.62 -48.80 -1.94
N LEU A 436 23.74 -48.58 -2.92
CA LEU A 436 23.54 -49.43 -4.10
C LEU A 436 24.82 -49.50 -4.95
N GLU A 437 25.45 -48.35 -5.22
CA GLU A 437 26.70 -48.30 -5.97
C GLU A 437 27.82 -49.10 -5.29
N LYS A 438 27.92 -49.02 -3.95
CA LYS A 438 28.88 -49.83 -3.20
C LYS A 438 28.59 -51.33 -3.28
N LEU A 439 27.31 -51.72 -3.23
CA LEU A 439 26.91 -53.13 -3.38
C LEU A 439 27.21 -53.66 -4.78
N GLU A 440 26.94 -52.86 -5.81
CA GLU A 440 27.23 -53.20 -7.21
C GLU A 440 28.74 -53.35 -7.44
N ASN A 441 29.53 -52.41 -6.91
CA ASN A 441 30.99 -52.48 -6.94
C ASN A 441 31.53 -53.73 -6.22
N ALA A 442 30.99 -54.06 -5.04
CA ALA A 442 31.37 -55.26 -4.32
C ALA A 442 30.99 -56.54 -5.09
N ALA A 443 29.79 -56.60 -5.65
CA ALA A 443 29.34 -57.74 -6.47
C ALA A 443 30.22 -57.93 -7.72
N SER A 444 30.59 -56.84 -8.39
CA SER A 444 31.53 -56.86 -9.52
C SER A 444 32.91 -57.39 -9.12
N GLN A 445 33.45 -56.96 -7.98
CA GLN A 445 34.72 -57.45 -7.46
C GLN A 445 34.67 -58.94 -7.07
N VAL A 446 33.60 -59.38 -6.38
CA VAL A 446 33.40 -60.79 -6.03
C VAL A 446 33.28 -61.64 -7.30
N GLY A 447 32.53 -61.20 -8.31
CA GLY A 447 32.43 -61.90 -9.59
C GLY A 447 33.77 -62.03 -10.34
N LYS A 448 34.63 -61.00 -10.28
CA LYS A 448 36.01 -61.08 -10.79
C LYS A 448 36.83 -62.10 -10.01
N MET A 449 36.76 -62.07 -8.68
CA MET A 449 37.53 -62.96 -7.82
C MET A 449 37.11 -64.44 -7.99
N GLN A 450 35.82 -64.69 -8.17
CA GLN A 450 35.25 -66.01 -8.42
C GLN A 450 35.73 -66.58 -9.76
N LYS A 451 35.74 -65.78 -10.84
CA LYS A 451 36.36 -66.15 -12.12
C LYS A 451 37.87 -66.44 -12.00
N THR A 452 38.60 -65.63 -11.22
CA THR A 452 40.03 -65.87 -10.99
C THR A 452 40.26 -67.18 -10.25
N LEU A 453 39.44 -67.50 -9.25
CA LEU A 453 39.47 -68.78 -8.52
C LEU A 453 39.18 -69.97 -9.44
N GLU A 454 38.13 -69.92 -10.26
CA GLU A 454 37.82 -70.97 -11.24
C GLU A 454 38.98 -71.20 -12.23
N ASN A 455 39.68 -70.15 -12.65
CA ASN A 455 40.84 -70.24 -13.54
C ASN A 455 42.10 -70.78 -12.85
N LEU A 456 42.30 -70.49 -11.56
CA LEU A 456 43.46 -70.95 -10.77
C LEU A 456 43.29 -72.39 -10.30
N GLN A 457 42.06 -72.87 -10.10
CA GLN A 457 41.76 -74.22 -9.62
C GLN A 457 42.39 -75.34 -10.47
N PRO A 458 42.32 -75.34 -11.82
CA PRO A 458 43.02 -76.35 -12.62
C PRO A 458 44.55 -76.20 -12.58
N GLN A 459 45.08 -74.97 -12.47
CA GLN A 459 46.53 -74.73 -12.38
C GLN A 459 47.11 -75.25 -11.05
N LEU A 460 46.37 -75.13 -9.96
CA LEU A 460 46.75 -75.68 -8.65
C LEU A 460 46.75 -77.21 -8.67
N VAL A 461 45.74 -77.84 -9.27
CA VAL A 461 45.72 -79.30 -9.45
C VAL A 461 46.90 -79.77 -10.31
N GLU A 462 47.29 -79.00 -11.31
CA GLU A 462 48.46 -79.31 -12.15
C GLU A 462 49.78 -79.10 -11.40
N MET A 463 49.88 -78.09 -10.52
CA MET A 463 51.04 -77.88 -9.67
C MET A 463 51.16 -78.93 -8.56
N ASP A 464 50.08 -79.33 -7.90
CA ASP A 464 50.09 -80.40 -6.90
C ASP A 464 50.53 -81.73 -7.52
N LYS A 465 50.07 -82.05 -8.73
CA LYS A 465 50.56 -83.23 -9.48
C LYS A 465 52.06 -83.15 -9.78
N LYS A 466 52.59 -81.97 -10.11
CA LYS A 466 54.03 -81.77 -10.33
C LYS A 466 54.84 -81.89 -9.04
N VAL A 467 54.28 -81.51 -7.90
CA VAL A 467 54.94 -81.63 -6.59
C VAL A 467 54.96 -83.09 -6.12
N ASP A 468 53.87 -83.84 -6.31
CA ASP A 468 53.79 -85.28 -5.99
C ASP A 468 54.67 -86.16 -6.91
N GLU A 469 55.09 -85.65 -8.07
CA GLU A 469 56.00 -86.32 -9.02
C GLU A 469 57.50 -86.03 -8.75
N THR A 470 57.82 -85.24 -7.72
CA THR A 470 59.20 -84.97 -7.21
C THR A 470 59.40 -85.53 -5.82
#